data_AF-A0A8C2LPP7-F1
#
_entry.id   AF-A0A8C2LPP7-F1
#
_cell.length_a   1.000
_cell.length_b   1.000
_cell.length_c   1.000
_cell.angle_alpha   90.00
_cell.angle_beta   90.00
_cell.angle_gamma   90.00
#
_symmetry.space_group_name_H-M   'P 1'
#
loop_
_entity.id
_entity.type
_entity.pdbx_description
1 polymer ?
#
loop_
_entity_poly.entity_id
_entity_poly.type
_entity_poly.pdbx_seq_one_letter_code
_entity_poly.pdbx_strand_id
1 'polypeptide(L)'
;MAVNVYLTSVTNDNLSTHDILACINESLQLNLTKIEQLCSGAAYCQFMDMLSPGSIALKKVKFQAKLEHDYIQNFKILQAADTHS
;
A
#
# COMPACT_ATOMS: atom_id res chain seq x y z
N MET A 1 15.61 -2.71 9.07
CA MET A 1 15.20 -4.13 9.22
C MET A 1 13.70 -4.16 9.31
N ALA A 2 13.03 -4.59 8.25
CA ALA A 2 11.60 -4.87 8.26
C ALA A 2 11.34 -6.18 9.03
N VAL A 3 10.32 -6.20 9.88
CA VAL A 3 9.88 -7.42 10.58
C VAL A 3 8.82 -8.09 9.71
N ASN A 4 9.12 -9.28 9.20
CA ASN A 4 8.17 -10.02 8.40
C ASN A 4 7.07 -10.63 9.28
N VAL A 5 5.81 -10.36 8.96
CA VAL A 5 4.64 -10.92 9.67
C VAL A 5 4.07 -12.05 8.85
N TYR A 6 3.88 -13.23 9.46
CA TYR A 6 3.24 -14.38 8.84
C TYR A 6 1.81 -14.53 9.34
N LEU A 7 0.88 -14.85 8.44
CA LEU A 7 -0.48 -15.25 8.81
C LEU A 7 -0.41 -16.53 9.67
N THR A 8 -0.52 -16.36 10.98
CA THR A 8 -0.70 -17.47 11.93
C THR A 8 -2.07 -17.31 12.57
N SER A 9 -2.69 -18.40 13.02
CA SER A 9 -4.04 -18.40 13.61
C SER A 9 -4.21 -17.47 14.83
N VAL A 10 -3.11 -16.89 15.33
CA VAL A 10 -3.03 -15.97 16.47
C VAL A 10 -3.23 -14.50 16.06
N THR A 11 -3.06 -14.14 14.77
CA THR A 11 -3.24 -12.77 14.23
C THR A 11 -4.56 -12.63 13.46
N ASN A 12 -5.60 -13.36 13.85
CA ASN A 12 -6.81 -13.56 13.04
C ASN A 12 -7.93 -12.53 13.26
N ASP A 13 -7.60 -11.35 13.80
CA ASP A 13 -8.51 -10.20 13.80
C ASP A 13 -8.73 -9.76 12.35
N ASN A 14 -9.67 -10.43 11.68
CA ASN A 14 -10.04 -10.14 10.31
C ASN A 14 -10.70 -8.76 10.28
N LEU A 15 -9.90 -7.74 9.97
CA LEU A 15 -10.36 -6.37 9.88
C LEU A 15 -11.41 -6.29 8.77
N SER A 16 -12.59 -5.75 9.08
CA SER A 16 -13.64 -5.60 8.07
C SER A 16 -13.13 -4.70 6.94
N THR A 17 -13.66 -4.86 5.72
CA THR A 17 -13.26 -4.00 4.58
C THR A 17 -13.43 -2.51 4.87
N HIS A 18 -14.43 -2.17 5.68
CA HIS A 18 -14.68 -0.81 6.15
C HIS A 18 -13.59 -0.33 7.11
N ASP A 19 -13.20 -1.16 8.07
CA ASP A 19 -12.14 -0.82 9.03
C ASP A 19 -10.76 -0.73 8.34
N ILE A 20 -10.47 -1.56 7.34
CA ILE A 20 -9.27 -1.44 6.51
C ILE A 20 -9.25 -0.09 5.80
N LEU A 21 -10.37 0.30 5.17
CA LEU A 21 -10.48 1.59 4.48
C LEU A 21 -10.32 2.76 5.45
N ALA A 22 -10.96 2.70 6.62
CA ALA A 22 -10.84 3.73 7.65
C ALA A 22 -9.38 3.88 8.12
N CYS A 23 -8.72 2.77 8.45
CA CYS A 23 -7.32 2.76 8.87
C CYS A 23 -6.39 3.38 7.81
N ILE A 24 -6.57 3.01 6.53
CA ILE A 24 -5.76 3.56 5.43
C ILE A 24 -6.04 5.04 5.21
N ASN A 25 -7.31 5.45 5.25
CA ASN A 25 -7.71 6.84 5.10
C ASN A 25 -7.15 7.71 6.22
N GLU A 26 -7.19 7.24 7.47
CA GLU A 26 -6.60 7.95 8.61
C GLU A 26 -5.08 8.02 8.53
N SER A 27 -4.42 6.91 8.17
CA SER A 27 -2.95 6.83 8.10
C SER A 27 -2.37 7.70 6.99
N LEU A 28 -2.99 7.69 5.81
CA LEU A 28 -2.48 8.36 4.60
C LEU A 28 -3.23 9.66 4.27
N GLN A 29 -4.19 10.07 5.10
CA GLN A 29 -5.08 11.21 4.84
C GLN A 29 -5.77 11.12 3.47
N LEU A 30 -6.24 9.92 3.13
CA LEU A 30 -6.96 9.64 1.89
C LEU A 30 -8.47 9.63 2.14
N ASN A 31 -9.24 9.69 1.05
CA ASN A 31 -10.69 9.55 1.09
C ASN A 31 -11.15 8.41 0.16
N LEU A 32 -10.61 7.21 0.41
CA LEU A 32 -10.98 5.99 -0.30
C LEU A 32 -12.37 5.55 0.14
N THR A 33 -13.24 5.31 -0.84
CA THR A 33 -14.63 4.88 -0.62
C THR A 33 -14.84 3.41 -0.97
N LYS A 34 -13.91 2.83 -1.73
CA LYS A 34 -13.97 1.45 -2.21
C LYS A 34 -12.63 0.76 -2.00
N ILE A 35 -12.67 -0.48 -1.53
CA ILE A 35 -11.48 -1.31 -1.33
C ILE A 35 -10.70 -1.52 -2.63
N GLU A 36 -11.39 -1.56 -3.77
CA GLU A 36 -10.78 -1.71 -5.10
C GLU A 36 -9.83 -0.56 -5.47
N GLN A 37 -9.95 0.60 -4.83
CA GLN A 37 -9.00 1.70 -5.06
C GLN A 37 -7.59 1.36 -4.57
N LEU A 38 -7.47 0.39 -3.64
CA LEU A 38 -6.18 -0.15 -3.20
C LEU A 38 -5.49 -0.97 -4.30
N CYS A 39 -6.24 -1.54 -5.25
CA CYS A 39 -5.69 -2.28 -6.39
C CYS A 39 -4.80 -1.40 -7.28
N SER A 40 -4.87 -0.07 -7.15
CA SER A 40 -4.00 0.85 -7.88
C SER A 40 -2.52 0.74 -7.50
N GLY A 41 -2.20 0.15 -6.34
CA GLY A 41 -0.82 0.05 -5.84
C GLY A 41 -0.27 1.33 -5.21
N ALA A 42 -0.93 2.48 -5.40
CA ALA A 42 -0.43 3.79 -4.96
C ALA A 42 -0.47 3.95 -3.43
N ALA A 43 -1.54 3.48 -2.78
CA ALA A 43 -1.66 3.51 -1.32
C ALA A 43 -0.57 2.65 -0.65
N TYR A 44 -0.26 1.47 -1.21
CA TYR A 44 0.81 0.61 -0.70
C TYR A 44 2.19 1.26 -0.83
N CYS A 45 2.44 1.97 -1.93
CA CYS A 45 3.69 2.72 -2.12
C CYS A 45 3.85 3.82 -1.06
N GLN A 46 2.77 4.54 -0.74
CA GLN A 46 2.77 5.55 0.33
C GLN A 46 2.97 4.92 1.71
N PHE A 47 2.33 3.79 1.99
CA PHE A 47 2.53 3.04 3.24
C PHE A 47 3.98 2.63 3.42
N MET A 48 4.61 2.11 2.38
CA MET A 48 6.03 1.72 2.44
C MET A 48 6.95 2.92 2.66
N ASP A 49 6.68 4.07 2.06
CA ASP A 49 7.43 5.30 2.34
C ASP A 49 7.23 5.80 3.78
N MET A 50 6.02 5.66 4.33
CA MET A 50 5.75 6.02 5.72
C MET A 50 6.50 5.09 6.71
N LEU A 51 6.58 3.80 6.40
CA LEU A 51 7.29 2.82 7.22
C LEU A 51 8.82 2.97 7.11
N SER A 52 9.32 3.31 5.92
CA SER A 52 10.74 3.50 5.64
C SER A 52 10.92 4.67 4.67
N PRO A 53 11.09 5.90 5.19
CA PRO A 53 11.21 7.09 4.36
C PRO A 53 12.35 6.98 3.34
N GLY A 54 12.03 7.18 2.06
CA GLY A 54 13.01 7.12 0.98
C GLY A 54 13.20 5.75 0.34
N SER A 55 12.53 4.70 0.84
CA SER A 55 12.53 3.37 0.20
C SER A 55 11.75 3.35 -1.11
N ILE A 56 10.76 4.24 -1.29
CA ILE A 56 9.89 4.29 -2.46
C ILE A 56 10.17 5.54 -3.29
N ALA A 57 10.28 5.38 -4.61
CA ALA A 57 10.35 6.50 -5.55
C ALA A 57 8.96 7.13 -5.77
N LEU A 58 8.41 7.82 -4.76
CA LEU A 58 7.04 8.39 -4.80
C LEU A 58 6.77 9.27 -6.02
N LYS A 59 7.79 9.96 -6.56
CA LYS A 59 7.69 10.76 -7.79
C LYS A 59 7.30 9.95 -9.03
N LYS A 60 7.57 8.64 -9.03
CA LYS A 60 7.24 7.72 -10.13
C LYS A 60 5.91 7.00 -9.93
N VAL A 61 5.32 7.12 -8.74
CA VAL A 61 4.04 6.48 -8.38
C VAL A 61 2.90 7.25 -9.03
N LYS A 62 2.02 6.54 -9.72
CA LYS A 62 0.83 7.09 -10.35
C LYS A 62 -0.35 7.04 -9.36
N PHE A 63 -0.56 8.12 -8.62
CA PHE A 63 -1.65 8.23 -7.63
C PHE A 63 -3.06 8.25 -8.23
N GLN A 64 -3.20 8.71 -9.48
CA GLN A 64 -4.46 8.71 -10.22
C GLN A 64 -4.50 7.62 -11.30
N ALA A 65 -3.83 6.48 -11.05
CA ALA A 65 -3.87 5.34 -11.94
C ALA A 65 -5.32 4.90 -12.18
N LYS A 66 -5.70 4.74 -13.45
CA LYS A 66 -7.04 4.27 -13.87
C LYS A 66 -6.98 3.06 -14.80
N LEU A 67 -5.79 2.74 -15.30
CA LEU A 67 -5.55 1.69 -16.27
C LEU A 67 -4.66 0.62 -15.66
N GLU A 68 -4.85 -0.62 -16.08
CA GLU A 68 -4.12 -1.76 -15.53
C GLU A 68 -2.60 -1.61 -15.64
N HIS A 69 -2.11 -1.05 -16.76
CA HIS A 69 -0.67 -0.82 -16.95
C HIS A 69 -0.09 0.19 -15.94
N ASP A 70 -0.90 1.12 -15.44
CA ASP A 70 -0.49 2.04 -14.38
C ASP A 70 -0.36 1.30 -13.04
N TYR A 71 -1.26 0.36 -12.77
CA TYR A 71 -1.22 -0.48 -11.57
C TYR A 71 0.06 -1.33 -11.57
N ILE A 72 0.35 -1.98 -12.70
CA ILE A 72 1.58 -2.77 -12.88
C ILE A 72 2.82 -1.91 -12.61
N GLN A 73 2.86 -0.67 -13.09
CA GLN A 73 3.98 0.23 -12.82
C GLN A 73 4.14 0.52 -11.33
N ASN A 74 3.04 0.81 -10.63
CA ASN A 74 3.06 1.05 -9.18
C ASN A 74 3.52 -0.18 -8.40
N PHE A 75 3.05 -1.37 -8.74
CA PHE A 75 3.50 -2.62 -8.10
C PHE A 75 4.99 -2.93 -8.36
N LYS A 76 5.53 -2.59 -9.54
CA LYS A 76 6.97 -2.70 -9.80
C LYS A 76 7.79 -1.78 -8.90
N ILE A 77 7.30 -0.56 -8.64
CA ILE A 77 7.95 0.38 -7.71
C ILE A 77 7.92 -0.17 -6.29
N LEU A 78 6.78 -0.71 -5.87
CA LEU A 78 6.61 -1.34 -4.55
C LEU A 78 7.59 -2.50 -4.34
N GLN A 79 7.68 -3.41 -5.31
CA GLN A 79 8.59 -4.56 -5.27
C GLN A 79 10.07 -4.12 -5.18
N ALA A 80 10.45 -3.07 -5.91
CA ALA A 80 11.81 -2.55 -5.87
C ALA A 80 12.20 -2.00 -4.49
N ALA A 81 11.23 -1.43 -3.75
CA ALA A 81 11.45 -0.94 -2.40
C ALA A 81 11.65 -2.06 -1.37
N ASP A 82 10.85 -3.14 -1.47
CA ASP A 82 10.96 -4.31 -0.60
C ASP A 82 12.32 -5.00 -0.75
N THR A 83 12.85 -5.06 -1.99
CA THR A 83 14.15 -5.68 -2.29
C THR A 83 15.34 -4.87 -1.75
N HIS A 84 15.15 -3.58 -1.45
CA HIS A 84 16.21 -2.67 -0.99
C HIS A 84 16.25 -2.47 0.53
N SER A 85 15.40 -3.17 1.31
CA SER A 85 15.30 -3.05 2.78
C SER A 85 16.11 -4.08 3.58
#